data_AF-A0A6P8PAD9-F1
#
_entry.id   AF-A0A6P8PAD9-F1
#
_cell.length_a   1.000
_cell.length_b   1.000
_cell.length_c   1.000
_cell.angle_alpha   90.00
_cell.angle_beta   90.00
_cell.angle_gamma   90.00
#
_symmetry.space_group_name_H-M   'P 1'
#
loop_
_entity.id
_entity.type
_entity.pdbx_description
1 polymer ?
#
loop_
_entity_poly.entity_id
_entity_poly.type
_entity_poly.pdbx_seq_one_letter_code
_entity_poly.pdbx_strand_id
1 'polypeptide(L)'
;MGWRRNGRRKAKSLEVGCCLGETFLPACAELHRYLKNVHFKNLLGDDIFFDENGDLPMEYSITNLIFLPNGMQQHEIVGGYKPYAAPGEDFTINDNMIVWDAEFTQENMLHISKEHLASIFVTKSRSPE
;
A
#
# COMPACT_ATOMS: atom_id res chain seq x y z
N MET A 1 1.39 -10.21 -30.51
CA MET A 1 1.94 -9.25 -29.54
C MET A 1 1.04 -9.27 -28.31
N GLY A 2 1.50 -9.79 -27.18
CA GLY A 2 0.69 -9.92 -25.96
C GLY A 2 1.61 -10.03 -24.76
N TRP A 3 1.63 -9.00 -23.92
CA TRP A 3 2.40 -9.00 -22.68
C TRP A 3 1.53 -9.54 -21.55
N ARG A 4 1.76 -10.78 -21.12
CA ARG A 4 1.26 -11.29 -19.83
C ARG A 4 2.20 -10.81 -18.74
N ARG A 5 1.77 -9.86 -17.91
CA ARG A 5 2.42 -9.55 -16.63
C ARG A 5 1.99 -10.59 -15.60
N ASN A 6 2.74 -11.67 -15.45
CA ASN A 6 2.66 -12.52 -14.27
C ASN A 6 3.62 -11.98 -13.22
N GLY A 7 3.11 -11.10 -12.37
CA GLY A 7 3.84 -10.51 -11.26
C GLY A 7 2.90 -10.14 -10.13
N ARG A 8 2.09 -11.11 -9.64
CA ARG A 8 1.44 -10.97 -8.34
C ARG A 8 2.56 -10.96 -7.29
N ARG A 9 3.02 -9.76 -6.89
CA ARG A 9 3.61 -9.58 -5.57
C ARG A 9 2.50 -9.94 -4.60
N LYS A 10 2.52 -11.17 -4.08
CA LYS A 10 1.62 -11.61 -3.03
C LYS A 10 1.74 -10.58 -1.91
N ALA A 11 0.65 -9.88 -1.61
CA ALA A 11 0.48 -9.32 -0.27
C ALA A 11 0.77 -10.48 0.69
N LYS A 12 1.62 -10.26 1.70
CA LYS A 12 1.76 -11.22 2.79
C LYS A 12 0.41 -11.28 3.48
N SER A 13 -0.47 -12.14 2.99
CA SER A 13 -1.63 -12.64 3.72
C SER A 13 -1.09 -13.14 5.06
N LEU A 14 -1.81 -12.91 6.15
CA LEU A 14 -1.55 -13.68 7.37
C LEU A 14 -1.77 -15.15 7.00
N GLU A 15 -0.71 -15.85 6.62
CA GLU A 15 -0.74 -17.30 6.56
C GLU A 15 -0.83 -17.76 8.01
N VAL A 16 -2.05 -18.02 8.46
CA VAL A 16 -2.29 -18.81 9.67
C VAL A 16 -1.87 -20.24 9.32
N GLY A 17 -0.56 -20.47 9.36
CA GLY A 17 0.05 -21.76 9.06
C GLY A 17 -0.42 -22.78 10.07
N CYS A 18 -1.21 -23.73 9.60
CA CYS A 18 -1.92 -24.66 10.47
C CYS A 18 -2.02 -26.04 9.77
N CYS A 19 -0.86 -26.49 9.29
CA CYS A 19 -0.69 -27.77 8.63
C CYS A 19 0.41 -28.58 9.34
N LEU A 20 0.11 -29.85 9.65
CA LEU A 20 1.13 -30.88 9.84
C LEU A 20 1.16 -31.71 8.55
N GLY A 21 1.95 -31.29 7.56
CA GLY A 21 1.98 -31.92 6.23
C GLY A 21 0.83 -31.45 5.33
N GLU A 22 0.13 -32.38 4.66
CA GLU A 22 -0.95 -32.08 3.69
C GLU A 22 -2.37 -32.06 4.32
N THR A 23 -2.50 -32.28 5.63
CA THR A 23 -3.79 -32.30 6.34
C THR A 23 -4.10 -30.96 7.02
N PHE A 24 -5.27 -30.41 6.72
CA PHE A 24 -5.82 -29.23 7.39
C PHE A 24 -6.39 -29.67 8.74
N LEU A 25 -5.81 -29.20 9.86
CA LEU A 25 -6.30 -29.59 11.19
C LEU A 25 -7.66 -28.90 11.47
N PRO A 26 -8.62 -29.57 12.13
CA PRO A 26 -9.93 -28.99 12.46
C PRO A 26 -9.87 -27.66 13.21
N ALA A 27 -8.87 -27.52 14.11
CA ALA A 27 -8.63 -26.31 14.88
C ALA A 27 -8.34 -25.07 14.00
N CYS A 28 -7.76 -25.28 12.82
CA CYS A 28 -7.41 -24.21 11.89
C CYS A 28 -8.63 -23.67 11.15
N ALA A 29 -9.56 -24.55 10.79
CA ALA A 29 -10.83 -24.15 10.20
C ALA A 29 -11.66 -23.35 11.21
N GLU A 30 -11.61 -23.73 12.48
CA GLU A 30 -12.29 -23.02 13.56
C GLU A 30 -11.67 -21.64 13.82
N LEU A 31 -10.34 -21.54 13.90
CA LEU A 31 -9.62 -20.26 14.00
C LEU A 31 -9.89 -19.34 12.80
N HIS A 32 -9.84 -19.87 11.57
CA HIS A 32 -10.14 -19.11 10.35
C HIS A 32 -11.55 -18.53 10.36
N ARG A 33 -12.53 -19.30 10.84
CA ARG A 33 -13.91 -18.83 11.01
C ARG A 33 -14.01 -17.67 11.99
N TYR A 34 -13.24 -17.69 13.09
CA TYR A 34 -13.21 -16.57 14.03
C TYR A 34 -12.56 -15.34 13.41
N LEU A 35 -11.38 -15.48 12.80
CA LEU A 35 -10.63 -14.36 12.20
C LEU A 35 -11.41 -13.66 11.09
N LYS A 36 -12.16 -14.39 10.27
CA LYS A 36 -13.04 -13.81 9.23
C LYS A 36 -14.09 -12.83 9.76
N ASN A 37 -14.48 -12.94 11.03
CA ASN A 37 -15.55 -12.13 11.61
C ASN A 37 -15.02 -11.17 12.69
N VAL A 38 -13.69 -10.98 12.78
CA VAL A 38 -13.10 -10.03 13.72
C VAL A 38 -13.41 -8.62 13.24
N HIS A 39 -14.05 -7.85 14.10
CA HIS A 39 -14.20 -6.40 13.95
C HIS A 39 -14.10 -5.77 15.34
N PHE A 40 -13.05 -5.00 15.58
CA PHE A 40 -12.83 -4.29 16.84
C PHE A 40 -12.14 -2.96 16.61
N LYS A 41 -12.21 -2.05 17.59
CA LYS A 41 -11.41 -0.83 17.60
C LYS A 41 -10.12 -1.04 18.38
N ASN A 42 -8.98 -0.65 17.82
CA ASN A 42 -7.70 -0.65 18.54
C ASN A 42 -7.67 0.49 19.60
N LEU A 43 -6.56 0.59 20.35
CA LEU A 43 -6.38 1.64 21.37
C LEU A 43 -6.36 3.07 20.80
N LEU A 44 -6.09 3.23 19.50
CA LEU A 44 -6.10 4.50 18.78
C LEU A 44 -7.50 4.85 18.22
N GLY A 45 -8.47 3.94 18.33
CA GLY A 45 -9.84 4.10 17.82
C GLY A 45 -10.07 3.60 16.40
N ASP A 46 -9.03 3.06 15.74
CA ASP A 46 -9.10 2.54 14.37
C ASP A 46 -9.87 1.24 14.32
N ASP A 47 -10.75 1.10 13.32
CA ASP A 47 -11.47 -0.13 13.03
C ASP A 47 -10.56 -1.18 12.39
N ILE A 48 -10.37 -2.29 13.08
CA ILE A 48 -9.62 -3.46 12.61
C ILE A 48 -10.63 -4.54 12.21
N PHE A 49 -10.68 -4.85 10.92
CA PHE A 49 -11.50 -5.92 10.34
C PHE A 49 -10.81 -6.53 9.11
N PHE A 50 -11.36 -7.62 8.59
CA PHE A 50 -10.91 -8.19 7.31
C PHE A 50 -12.00 -8.02 6.26
N ASP A 51 -11.63 -7.63 5.05
CA ASP A 51 -12.55 -7.59 3.91
C ASP A 51 -12.87 -9.00 3.38
N GLU A 52 -13.71 -9.09 2.34
CA GLU A 52 -14.08 -10.37 1.72
C GLU A 52 -12.88 -11.18 1.19
N ASN A 53 -11.77 -10.50 0.88
CA ASN A 53 -10.52 -11.09 0.41
C ASN A 53 -9.58 -11.47 1.55
N GLY A 54 -9.90 -11.09 2.80
CA GLY A 54 -9.02 -11.29 3.96
C GLY A 54 -7.95 -10.21 4.10
N ASP A 55 -8.11 -9.06 3.45
CA ASP A 55 -7.21 -7.91 3.58
C ASP A 55 -7.69 -6.98 4.69
N LEU A 56 -6.75 -6.40 5.42
CA LEU A 56 -7.04 -5.40 6.46
C LEU A 56 -7.42 -4.05 5.81
N PRO A 57 -8.16 -3.18 6.51
CA PRO A 57 -8.32 -1.79 6.14
C PRO A 57 -6.99 -1.05 6.27
N MET A 58 -6.18 -1.14 5.22
CA MET A 58 -4.87 -0.51 5.16
C MET A 58 -5.00 0.89 4.56
N GLU A 59 -4.48 1.87 5.28
CA GLU A 59 -4.21 3.18 4.71
C GLU A 59 -2.92 3.13 3.87
N TYR A 60 -2.86 3.98 2.86
CA TYR A 60 -1.70 4.16 2.00
C TYR A 60 -1.20 5.59 2.08
N SER A 61 0.11 5.76 2.12
CA SER A 61 0.78 7.06 2.05
C SER A 61 1.33 7.26 0.64
N ILE A 62 1.09 8.44 0.08
CA ILE A 62 1.68 8.89 -1.17
C ILE A 62 2.95 9.65 -0.82
N THR A 63 4.09 9.15 -1.26
CA THR A 63 5.41 9.69 -0.93
C THR A 63 6.10 10.20 -2.18
N ASN A 64 6.56 11.43 -2.15
CA ASN A 64 7.46 11.98 -3.16
C ASN A 64 8.92 11.71 -2.76
N LEU A 65 9.63 10.97 -3.59
CA LEU A 65 11.07 10.69 -3.44
C LEU A 65 11.85 11.66 -4.32
N ILE A 66 12.71 12.46 -3.72
CA ILE A 66 13.53 13.46 -4.39
C ILE A 66 15.00 13.06 -4.26
N PHE A 67 15.70 13.04 -5.39
CA PHE A 67 17.14 12.84 -5.46
C PHE A 67 17.84 14.20 -5.46
N LEU A 68 18.55 14.48 -4.38
CA LEU A 68 19.26 15.73 -4.21
C LEU A 68 20.59 15.70 -5.00
N PRO A 69 21.09 16.86 -5.49
CA PRO A 69 22.34 16.92 -6.26
C PRO A 69 23.58 16.40 -5.49
N ASN A 70 23.50 16.36 -4.15
CA ASN A 70 24.53 15.79 -3.28
C ASN A 70 24.47 14.25 -3.18
N GLY A 71 23.60 13.59 -3.95
CA GLY A 71 23.40 12.14 -3.97
C GLY A 71 22.50 11.61 -2.85
N MET A 72 21.96 12.48 -1.98
CA MET A 72 21.04 12.07 -0.92
C MET A 72 19.60 11.90 -1.46
N GLN A 73 18.83 11.08 -0.76
CA GLN A 73 17.40 10.87 -1.02
C GLN A 73 16.57 11.54 0.07
N GLN A 74 15.53 12.26 -0.33
CA GLN A 74 14.52 12.80 0.56
C GLN A 74 13.16 12.19 0.25
N HIS A 75 12.42 11.83 1.29
CA HIS A 75 11.08 11.25 1.18
C HIS A 75 10.10 12.16 1.92
N GLU A 76 9.12 12.69 1.20
CA GLU A 76 8.07 13.52 1.79
C GLU A 76 6.70 12.86 1.57
N ILE A 77 5.90 12.73 2.62
CA ILE A 77 4.51 12.29 2.48
C ILE A 77 3.71 13.49 1.97
N VAL A 78 3.21 13.38 0.75
CA VAL A 78 2.46 14.43 0.06
C VAL A 78 0.97 14.16 0.02
N GLY A 79 0.53 13.01 0.54
CA GLY A 79 -0.87 12.62 0.52
C GLY A 79 -1.11 11.22 1.06
N GLY A 80 -2.35 10.77 0.93
CA GLY A 80 -2.76 9.44 1.37
C GLY A 80 -4.04 8.96 0.71
N TYR A 81 -4.25 7.66 0.79
CA TYR A 81 -5.44 6.98 0.32
C TYR A 81 -5.99 6.04 1.39
N LYS A 82 -7.27 6.23 1.75
CA LYS A 82 -8.05 5.48 2.72
C LYS A 82 -9.21 4.77 2.01
N PRO A 83 -9.08 3.48 1.66
CA PRO A 83 -10.08 2.77 0.85
C PRO A 83 -11.48 2.71 1.47
N TYR A 84 -11.58 2.89 2.79
CA TYR A 84 -12.81 2.72 3.58
C TYR A 84 -13.35 4.04 4.13
N ALA A 85 -12.77 5.18 3.76
CA ALA A 85 -13.30 6.49 4.14
C ALA A 85 -14.55 6.83 3.32
N ALA A 86 -15.29 7.86 3.75
CA ALA A 86 -16.42 8.36 2.98
C ALA A 86 -15.96 8.90 1.62
N PRO A 87 -16.80 8.86 0.57
CA PRO A 87 -16.46 9.42 -0.73
C PRO A 87 -16.00 10.88 -0.62
N GLY A 88 -14.81 11.18 -1.12
CA GLY A 88 -14.21 12.52 -1.05
C GLY A 88 -13.27 12.73 0.14
N GLU A 89 -13.26 11.81 1.10
CA GLU A 89 -12.27 11.75 2.20
C GLU A 89 -11.27 10.60 2.02
N ASP A 90 -11.48 9.78 0.98
CA ASP A 90 -10.70 8.60 0.65
C ASP A 90 -9.35 8.94 0.02
N PHE A 91 -9.21 10.10 -0.61
CA PHE A 91 -7.97 10.51 -1.26
C PHE A 91 -7.58 11.95 -0.91
N THR A 92 -6.34 12.13 -0.50
CA THR A 92 -5.76 13.45 -0.23
C THR A 92 -4.42 13.59 -0.93
N ILE A 93 -4.17 14.75 -1.52
CA ILE A 93 -2.89 15.10 -2.12
C ILE A 93 -2.64 16.60 -1.97
N ASN A 94 -1.44 16.97 -1.53
CA ASN A 94 -0.97 18.35 -1.47
C ASN A 94 0.03 18.55 -2.60
N ASP A 95 -0.47 19.09 -3.72
CA ASP A 95 0.30 19.39 -4.93
C ASP A 95 1.47 20.35 -4.66
N ASN A 96 1.30 21.29 -3.75
CA ASN A 96 2.34 22.27 -3.38
C ASN A 96 3.56 21.62 -2.71
N MET A 97 3.42 20.41 -2.16
CA MET A 97 4.53 19.66 -1.56
C MET A 97 5.23 18.75 -2.57
N ILE A 98 4.69 18.61 -3.78
CA ILE A 98 5.26 17.75 -4.81
C ILE A 98 6.30 18.54 -5.60
N VAL A 99 7.54 18.09 -5.50
CA VAL A 99 8.61 18.47 -6.42
C VAL A 99 8.48 17.61 -7.67
N TRP A 100 8.17 18.25 -8.78
CA TRP A 100 8.13 17.64 -10.10
C TRP A 100 9.50 17.71 -10.73
N ASP A 101 9.84 16.69 -11.53
CA ASP A 101 11.00 16.77 -12.40
C ASP A 101 10.74 17.83 -13.49
N ALA A 102 11.72 18.70 -13.76
CA ALA A 102 11.57 19.79 -14.72
C ALA A 102 11.35 19.28 -16.15
N GLU A 103 11.77 18.06 -16.46
CA GLU A 103 11.55 17.40 -17.76
C GLU A 103 10.22 16.65 -17.86
N PHE A 104 9.40 16.66 -16.79
CA PHE A 104 8.10 15.99 -16.76
C PHE A 104 7.06 16.75 -17.58
N THR A 105 7.10 16.56 -18.90
CA THR A 105 6.05 16.96 -19.84
C THR A 105 5.21 15.76 -20.24
N GLN A 106 3.92 15.98 -20.54
CA GLN A 106 2.97 14.92 -20.91
C GLN A 106 3.42 14.07 -22.12
N GLU A 107 4.33 14.59 -22.95
CA GLU A 107 4.88 13.94 -24.15
C GLU A 107 6.07 12.99 -23.84
N ASN A 108 6.76 13.15 -22.70
CA ASN A 108 7.96 12.37 -22.35
C ASN A 108 7.67 11.09 -21.55
N MET A 109 6.39 10.71 -21.38
CA MET A 109 5.95 9.57 -20.58
C MET A 109 6.55 8.19 -21.02
N LEU A 110 7.15 8.13 -22.22
CA LEU A 110 7.69 6.88 -22.81
C LEU A 110 9.22 6.79 -22.82
N HIS A 111 9.95 7.86 -22.47
CA HIS A 111 11.41 7.87 -22.43
C HIS A 111 11.92 8.37 -21.08
N ILE A 112 11.63 7.58 -20.05
CA ILE A 112 12.18 7.73 -18.72
C ILE A 112 13.68 7.37 -18.78
N SER A 113 14.56 8.38 -18.94
CA SER A 113 16.01 8.23 -18.82
C SER A 113 16.42 7.96 -17.36
N LYS A 114 17.68 7.60 -17.09
CA LYS A 114 18.15 7.22 -15.73
C LYS A 114 18.32 8.41 -14.76
N GLU A 115 17.90 9.61 -15.14
CA GLU A 115 18.25 10.86 -14.44
C GLU A 115 17.06 11.49 -13.69
N HIS A 116 16.04 10.71 -13.33
CA HIS A 116 14.87 11.21 -12.62
C HIS A 116 15.27 11.84 -11.28
N LEU A 117 15.01 13.13 -11.14
CA LEU A 117 15.29 13.90 -9.94
C LEU A 117 14.17 13.75 -8.89
N ALA A 118 12.98 13.32 -9.32
CA ALA A 118 11.86 13.04 -8.42
C ALA A 118 11.00 11.86 -8.91
N SER A 119 10.34 11.16 -7.98
CA SER A 119 9.44 10.04 -8.27
C SER A 119 8.38 9.90 -7.18
N ILE A 120 7.13 9.64 -7.59
CA ILE A 120 6.02 9.43 -6.66
C ILE A 120 5.74 7.94 -6.49
N PHE A 121 5.65 7.49 -5.25
CA PHE A 121 5.33 6.12 -4.89
C PHE A 121 4.16 6.07 -3.92
N VAL A 122 3.36 5.01 -4.04
CA VAL A 122 2.33 4.66 -3.04
C VAL A 122 2.88 3.54 -2.18
N THR A 123 2.95 3.77 -0.88
CA THR A 123 3.39 2.78 0.10
C THR A 123 2.28 2.52 1.11
N LYS A 124 2.17 1.27 1.58
CA LYS A 124 1.28 0.97 2.71
C LYS A 124 1.71 1.82 3.91
N SER A 125 0.78 2.57 4.49
CA SER A 125 1.06 3.38 5.67
C SER A 125 1.51 2.47 6.80
N ARG A 126 2.57 2.88 7.49
CA ARG A 126 2.99 2.21 8.72
C ARG A 126 1.88 2.43 9.74
N SER A 127 1.42 1.37 10.39
CA SER A 127 0.62 1.55 11.62
C SER A 127 1.39 2.47 12.54
N PRO A 128 0.75 3.48 13.16
CA PRO A 128 1.41 4.24 14.22
C PRO A 128 1.91 3.24 15.28
N GLU A 129 3.15 3.43 15.69
CA GLU A 129 3.83 2.65 16.73
C GLU A 129 3.40 3.07 18.14
#